data_AF-A0A847XV07-F1
#
_entry.id   AF-A0A847XV07-F1
#
_cell.length_a   1.000
_cell.length_b   1.000
_cell.length_c   1.000
_cell.angle_alpha   90.00
_cell.angle_beta   90.00
_cell.angle_gamma   90.00
#
_symmetry.space_group_name_H-M   'P 1'
#
loop_
_entity.id
_entity.type
_entity.pdbx_description
1 polymer ?
#
loop_
_entity_poly.entity_id
_entity_poly.type
_entity_poly.pdbx_seq_one_letter_code
_entity_poly.pdbx_strand_id
1 'polypeptide(L)'
;MDNNELLKLESTALNIRRNILRLIRAGQAGHVGGALSSVEILTALYFNILNVDPKNPKWPLRDRFVLSAGHKCLVLYSALAEKGFFDKSVLDTYGDLDSIIP
;
A
#
# COMPACT_ATOMS: atom_id res chain seq x y z
N MET A 1 3.68 19.08 11.31
CA MET A 1 3.79 17.67 11.71
C MET A 1 4.74 17.62 12.88
N ASP A 2 4.32 17.07 14.00
CA ASP A 2 5.22 16.89 15.14
C ASP A 2 6.13 15.67 14.94
N ASN A 3 7.16 15.53 15.78
CA ASN A 3 8.11 14.40 15.68
C ASN A 3 7.43 13.03 15.88
N ASN A 4 6.37 12.94 16.68
CA ASN A 4 5.67 11.67 16.92
C ASN A 4 4.86 11.24 15.69
N GLU A 5 4.25 12.20 14.98
CA GLU A 5 3.58 11.95 13.70
C GLU A 5 4.57 11.47 12.64
N LEU A 6 5.74 12.11 12.56
CA LEU A 6 6.80 11.69 11.63
C LEU A 6 7.27 10.25 11.92
N LEU A 7 7.54 9.93 13.19
CA LEU A 7 7.94 8.57 13.59
C LEU A 7 6.87 7.51 13.26
N LYS A 8 5.57 7.86 13.35
CA LYS A 8 4.48 6.96 12.93
C LYS A 8 4.50 6.72 11.41
N LEU A 9 4.77 7.74 10.61
CA LEU A 9 4.90 7.59 9.16
C LEU A 9 6.12 6.76 8.80
N GLU A 10 7.27 6.97 9.44
CA GLU A 10 8.48 6.15 9.23
C GLU A 10 8.24 4.67 9.57
N SER A 11 7.55 4.40 10.69
CA SER A 11 7.14 3.05 11.07
C SER A 11 6.18 2.42 10.06
N THR A 12 5.23 3.20 9.54
CA THR A 12 4.29 2.75 8.49
C THR A 12 5.03 2.44 7.19
N ALA A 13 5.97 3.30 6.79
CA ALA A 13 6.81 3.11 5.61
C ALA A 13 7.66 1.83 5.74
N LEU A 14 8.19 1.53 6.93
CA LEU A 14 8.90 0.29 7.21
C LEU A 14 7.98 -0.94 7.06
N ASN A 15 6.75 -0.88 7.55
CA ASN A 15 5.78 -1.97 7.38
C ASN A 15 5.39 -2.16 5.91
N ILE A 16 5.21 -1.08 5.15
CA ILE A 16 4.97 -1.15 3.70
C ILE A 16 6.13 -1.83 2.98
N ARG A 17 7.39 -1.53 3.33
CA ARG A 17 8.57 -2.24 2.77
C ARG A 17 8.53 -3.74 3.07
N ARG A 18 8.19 -4.13 4.30
CA ARG A 18 8.04 -5.55 4.68
C ARG A 18 6.94 -6.23 3.87
N ASN A 19 5.81 -5.56 3.68
CA ASN A 19 4.69 -6.07 2.89
C ASN A 19 5.05 -6.22 1.41
N ILE A 20 5.86 -5.33 0.83
CA ILE A 20 6.38 -5.48 -0.53
C ILE A 20 7.20 -6.78 -0.65
N LEU A 21 8.06 -7.07 0.33
CA LEU A 21 8.83 -8.32 0.33
C LEU A 21 7.93 -9.55 0.53
N ARG A 22 6.87 -9.43 1.34
CA ARG A 22 5.86 -10.49 1.53
C ARG A 22 5.12 -10.81 0.24
N LEU A 23 4.69 -9.78 -0.50
CA LEU A 23 4.05 -9.94 -1.82
C LEU A 23 4.97 -10.65 -2.81
N ILE A 24 6.24 -10.22 -2.89
CA ILE A 24 7.23 -10.87 -3.77
C ILE A 24 7.44 -12.33 -3.41
N ARG A 25 7.49 -12.65 -2.10
CA ARG A 25 7.58 -14.04 -1.64
C ARG A 25 6.35 -14.85 -2.06
N ALA A 26 5.15 -14.26 -2.05
CA ALA A 26 3.92 -14.95 -2.47
C ALA A 26 3.91 -15.19 -3.99
N GLY A 27 3.94 -14.12 -4.78
CA GLY A 27 3.75 -14.21 -6.24
C GLY A 27 4.99 -14.54 -7.06
N GLN A 28 6.17 -14.66 -6.43
CA GLN A 28 7.46 -15.00 -7.07
C GLN A 28 7.95 -14.02 -8.15
N ALA A 29 7.22 -12.94 -8.43
CA ALA A 29 7.53 -11.94 -9.45
C ALA A 29 7.00 -10.55 -9.08
N GLY A 30 7.64 -9.48 -9.57
CA GLY A 30 7.16 -8.10 -9.39
C GLY A 30 8.26 -7.04 -9.47
N HIS A 31 7.89 -5.77 -9.61
CA HIS A 31 8.82 -4.65 -9.81
C HIS A 31 9.25 -4.02 -8.47
N VAL A 32 10.15 -4.70 -7.74
CA VAL A 32 10.57 -4.33 -6.39
C VAL A 32 11.19 -2.93 -6.31
N GLY A 33 12.16 -2.61 -7.17
CA GLY A 33 12.86 -1.33 -7.11
C GLY A 33 11.94 -0.13 -7.35
N GLY A 34 11.00 -0.27 -8.28
CA GLY A 34 9.98 0.76 -8.55
C GLY A 34 9.01 0.95 -7.37
N ALA A 35 8.60 -0.14 -6.73
CA ALA A 35 7.74 -0.10 -5.55
C ALA A 35 8.45 0.54 -4.35
N LEU A 36 9.68 0.09 -4.04
CA LEU A 36 10.47 0.58 -2.90
C LEU A 36 10.80 2.08 -3.02
N SER A 37 11.09 2.58 -4.23
CA SER A 37 11.34 4.02 -4.45
C SER A 37 10.11 4.90 -4.24
N SER A 38 8.91 4.32 -4.13
CA SER A 38 7.66 5.06 -3.99
C SER A 38 7.03 4.94 -2.60
N VAL A 39 7.71 4.28 -1.65
CA VAL A 39 7.17 3.99 -0.31
C VAL A 39 6.86 5.26 0.48
N GLU A 40 7.79 6.20 0.56
CA GLU A 40 7.60 7.46 1.30
C GLU A 40 6.41 8.24 0.77
N ILE A 41 6.30 8.36 -0.56
CA ILE A 41 5.20 9.08 -1.22
C ILE A 41 3.85 8.42 -0.90
N LEU A 42 3.73 7.10 -1.06
CA LEU A 42 2.47 6.40 -0.76
C LEU A 42 2.12 6.45 0.72
N THR A 43 3.13 6.43 1.60
CA THR A 43 2.93 6.56 3.04
C THR A 43 2.38 7.95 3.38
N ALA A 44 3.01 9.02 2.88
CA ALA A 44 2.52 10.38 3.09
C ALA A 44 1.10 10.57 2.52
N LEU A 45 0.85 10.05 1.32
CA LEU A 45 -0.46 10.14 0.69
C LEU A 45 -1.54 9.43 1.50
N TYR A 46 -1.41 8.14 1.78
CA TYR A 46 -2.49 7.37 2.41
C TYR A 46 -2.64 7.62 3.92
N PHE A 47 -1.58 8.07 4.61
CA PHE A 47 -1.57 8.18 6.07
C PHE A 47 -1.53 9.62 6.57
N ASN A 48 -1.42 10.62 5.69
CA ASN A 48 -1.44 12.02 6.09
C ASN A 48 -2.26 12.94 5.16
N ILE A 49 -2.19 12.76 3.83
CA ILE A 49 -2.73 13.75 2.89
C ILE A 49 -4.13 13.39 2.38
N LEU A 50 -4.33 12.16 1.91
CA LEU A 50 -5.57 11.74 1.25
C LEU A 50 -6.69 11.55 2.27
N ASN A 51 -7.84 12.16 1.96
CA ASN A 51 -9.08 11.95 2.68
C ASN A 51 -9.81 10.71 2.13
N VAL A 52 -9.56 9.57 2.76
CA VAL A 52 -10.11 8.27 2.37
C VAL A 52 -10.61 7.49 3.59
N ASP A 53 -11.69 6.73 3.40
CA ASP A 53 -12.23 5.82 4.41
C ASP A 53 -12.14 4.36 3.92
N PRO A 54 -11.31 3.53 4.55
CA PRO A 54 -11.20 2.10 4.22
C PRO A 54 -12.50 1.31 4.42
N LYS A 55 -13.37 1.75 5.34
CA LYS A 55 -14.68 1.13 5.57
C LYS A 55 -15.73 1.57 4.56
N ASN A 56 -15.47 2.66 3.83
CA ASN A 56 -16.33 3.17 2.77
C ASN A 56 -15.52 3.54 1.51
N PRO A 57 -14.92 2.56 0.82
CA PRO A 57 -14.04 2.81 -0.33
C PRO A 57 -14.78 3.44 -1.53
N LYS A 58 -16.12 3.39 -1.53
CA LYS A 58 -16.99 3.99 -2.54
C LYS A 58 -17.52 5.38 -2.14
N TRP A 59 -17.06 5.95 -1.03
CA TRP A 59 -17.45 7.28 -0.57
C TRP A 59 -17.26 8.31 -1.70
N PRO A 60 -18.32 9.00 -2.16
CA PRO A 60 -18.23 9.85 -3.36
C PRO A 60 -17.26 11.03 -3.26
N LEU A 61 -17.05 11.56 -2.05
CA LEU A 61 -16.21 12.74 -1.80
C LEU A 61 -14.77 12.40 -1.38
N ARG A 62 -14.39 11.11 -1.40
CA ARG A 62 -13.02 10.72 -1.09
C ARG A 62 -12.04 11.26 -2.14
N ASP A 63 -10.80 11.49 -1.71
CA ASP A 63 -9.72 11.74 -2.66
C ASP A 63 -9.45 10.50 -3.54
N ARG A 64 -8.93 10.74 -4.74
CA ARG A 64 -8.64 9.71 -5.75
C ARG A 64 -7.15 9.68 -6.03
N PHE A 65 -6.53 8.53 -5.78
CA PHE A 65 -5.18 8.24 -6.20
C PHE A 65 -5.20 7.27 -7.38
N VAL A 66 -4.41 7.56 -8.43
CA VAL A 66 -4.22 6.70 -9.59
C VAL A 66 -2.74 6.41 -9.75
N LEU A 67 -2.35 5.14 -9.62
CA LEU A 67 -0.98 4.71 -9.88
C LEU A 67 -0.78 4.50 -11.38
N SER A 68 -0.44 5.56 -12.10
CA SER A 68 -0.19 5.51 -13.55
C SER A 68 0.94 4.53 -13.92
N ALA A 69 2.01 4.49 -13.11
CA ALA A 69 3.05 3.47 -13.18
C ALA A 69 2.58 2.15 -12.53
N GLY A 70 1.56 1.52 -13.11
CA GLY A 70 0.85 0.37 -12.51
C GLY A 70 1.74 -0.83 -12.17
N HIS A 71 2.86 -0.99 -12.87
CA HIS A 71 3.86 -2.03 -12.58
C HIS A 71 4.45 -1.93 -11.15
N LYS A 72 4.33 -0.78 -10.48
CA LYS A 72 4.72 -0.56 -9.08
C LYS A 72 3.65 -1.01 -8.08
N CYS A 73 2.62 -1.76 -8.49
CA CYS A 73 1.43 -2.14 -7.71
C CYS A 73 1.71 -2.63 -6.28
N LEU A 74 2.84 -3.30 -6.04
CA LEU A 74 3.22 -3.82 -4.72
C LEU A 74 3.16 -2.77 -3.60
N VAL A 75 3.59 -1.53 -3.87
CA VAL A 75 3.54 -0.44 -2.87
C VAL A 75 2.12 0.02 -2.60
N LEU A 76 1.26 0.03 -3.64
CA LEU A 76 -0.14 0.40 -3.51
C LEU A 76 -0.90 -0.65 -2.70
N TYR A 77 -0.75 -1.94 -3.02
CA TYR A 77 -1.38 -3.02 -2.27
C TYR A 77 -0.92 -3.02 -0.81
N SER A 78 0.38 -2.83 -0.57
CA SER A 78 0.94 -2.74 0.77
C SER A 78 0.38 -1.56 1.57
N ALA A 79 0.24 -0.38 0.96
CA ALA A 79 -0.32 0.81 1.61
C ALA A 79 -1.82 0.64 1.91
N LEU A 80 -2.59 0.07 0.97
CA LEU A 80 -4.01 -0.21 1.17
C LEU A 80 -4.26 -1.23 2.29
N ALA A 81 -3.42 -2.27 2.38
CA ALA A 81 -3.47 -3.26 3.45
C ALA A 81 -3.11 -2.64 4.82
N GLU A 82 -2.05 -1.83 4.89
CA GLU A 82 -1.70 -1.10 6.13
C GLU A 82 -2.78 -0.10 6.55
N LYS A 83 -3.47 0.52 5.58
CA LYS A 83 -4.56 1.46 5.84
C LYS A 83 -5.88 0.75 6.23
N GLY A 84 -6.00 -0.55 5.96
CA GLY A 84 -7.15 -1.37 6.36
C GLY A 84 -8.26 -1.48 5.32
N PHE A 85 -7.94 -1.33 4.02
CA PHE A 85 -8.92 -1.53 2.94
C PHE A 85 -9.30 -3.00 2.74
N PHE A 86 -8.43 -3.92 3.17
CA PHE A 86 -8.64 -5.36 3.18
C PHE A 86 -7.70 -6.00 4.22
N ASP A 87 -7.97 -7.25 4.58
CA ASP A 87 -7.16 -7.97 5.58
C ASP A 87 -5.73 -8.19 5.07
N LYS A 88 -4.74 -8.00 5.94
CA LYS A 88 -3.32 -8.14 5.55
C LYS A 88 -2.96 -9.56 5.10
N SER A 89 -3.73 -10.60 5.41
CA SER A 89 -3.54 -11.97 4.91
C SER A 89 -3.68 -12.07 3.39
N VAL A 90 -4.46 -11.19 2.75
CA VAL A 90 -4.58 -11.13 1.29
C VAL A 90 -3.24 -10.89 0.60
N LEU A 91 -2.27 -10.25 1.27
CA LEU A 91 -0.92 -10.07 0.72
C LEU A 91 -0.19 -11.40 0.44
N ASP A 92 -0.58 -12.49 1.10
CA ASP A 92 0.01 -13.82 0.84
C ASP A 92 -0.62 -14.53 -0.38
N THR A 93 -1.68 -13.98 -0.98
CA THR A 93 -2.35 -14.56 -2.16
C THR A 93 -2.01 -13.81 -3.45
N TYR A 94 -0.99 -12.94 -3.43
CA TYR A 94 -0.63 -12.13 -4.60
C TYR A 94 -0.19 -12.98 -5.79
N GLY A 95 -0.82 -12.74 -6.95
CA GLY A 95 -0.57 -13.49 -8.18
C GLY A 95 -1.28 -14.85 -8.26
N ASP A 96 -1.98 -15.28 -7.21
CA ASP A 96 -2.75 -16.52 -7.23
C ASP A 96 -4.06 -16.35 -8.01
N LEU A 97 -4.54 -17.47 -8.58
CA LEU A 97 -5.88 -17.54 -9.14
C LEU A 97 -6.93 -17.19 -8.05
N ASP A 98 -7.92 -16.38 -8.41
CA ASP A 98 -8.98 -15.86 -7.53
C ASP A 98 -8.54 -14.83 -6.46
N SER A 99 -7.28 -14.41 -6.48
CA SER A 99 -6.82 -13.29 -5.66
C SER A 99 -7.44 -11.97 -6.11
N ILE A 100 -7.80 -11.11 -5.15
CA ILE A 100 -8.22 -9.73 -5.45
C ILE A 100 -7.03 -8.82 -5.80
N ILE A 101 -5.81 -9.30 -5.61
CA ILE A 101 -4.57 -8.64 -6.03
C ILE A 101 -3.86 -9.54 -7.07
N PRO A 102 -4.01 -9.24 -8.37
CA PRO A 102 -3.46 -10.05 -9.46
C PRO A 102 -1.93 -9.93 -9.57
#